data_AF-A0A3L7XLL3-F1
#
_entry.id   AF-A0A3L7XLL3-F1
#
_cell.length_a   1.000
_cell.length_b   1.000
_cell.length_c   1.000
_cell.angle_alpha   90.00
_cell.angle_beta   90.00
_cell.angle_gamma   90.00
#
_symmetry.space_group_name_H-M   'P 1'
#
loop_
_entity.id
_entity.type
_entity.pdbx_description
1 polymer ?
#
loop_
_entity_poly.entity_id
_entity_poly.type
_entity_poly.pdbx_seq_one_letter_code
_entity_poly.pdbx_strand_id
1 'polypeptide(L)'
;MTDQDLDREGADWIAEMLSDDVGAFVPSEFCDLVIATERQVREDVGDADMDHAAMAERLMAIFEADPQLPTQTGAITPMLIFEVLHWEDEFRAMAGTPRTVRPSPPDWRPARGS
;
A
#
# COMPACT_ATOMS: atom_id res chain seq x y z
N MET A 1 14.12 -19.57 -2.43
CA MET A 1 13.46 -18.31 -2.11
C MET A 1 12.01 -18.64 -1.91
N THR A 2 11.52 -18.50 -0.69
CA THR A 2 10.11 -18.75 -0.35
C THR A 2 9.30 -17.49 -0.61
N ASP A 3 7.97 -17.61 -0.73
CA ASP A 3 7.09 -16.44 -0.93
C ASP A 3 7.28 -15.39 0.19
N GLN A 4 7.62 -15.82 1.41
CA GLN A 4 7.92 -14.92 2.54
C GLN A 4 9.24 -14.14 2.38
N ASP A 5 10.25 -14.71 1.71
CA ASP A 5 11.50 -13.99 1.45
C ASP A 5 11.27 -12.87 0.43
N LEU A 6 10.43 -13.14 -0.58
CA LEU A 6 10.04 -12.16 -1.59
C LEU A 6 9.19 -11.02 -1.02
N ASP A 7 8.25 -11.33 -0.12
CA ASP A 7 7.41 -10.32 0.52
C ASP A 7 8.28 -9.32 1.33
N ARG A 8 9.25 -9.82 2.11
CA ARG A 8 10.15 -8.96 2.91
C ARG A 8 11.14 -8.18 2.06
N GLU A 9 11.77 -8.82 1.07
CA GLU A 9 12.65 -8.12 0.12
C GLU A 9 11.89 -7.05 -0.67
N GLY A 10 10.61 -7.30 -0.96
CA GLY A 10 9.71 -6.33 -1.59
C GLY A 10 9.45 -5.11 -0.72
N ALA A 11 9.15 -5.29 0.57
CA ALA A 11 8.86 -4.17 1.46
C ALA A 11 10.05 -3.23 1.67
N ASP A 12 11.28 -3.77 1.80
CA ASP A 12 12.50 -2.97 1.88
C ASP A 12 12.72 -2.17 0.59
N TRP A 13 12.57 -2.82 -0.57
CA TRP A 13 12.72 -2.14 -1.87
C TRP A 13 11.65 -1.06 -2.10
N ILE A 14 10.39 -1.33 -1.76
CA ILE A 14 9.29 -0.35 -1.88
C ILE A 14 9.54 0.84 -0.96
N ALA A 15 10.04 0.62 0.25
CA ALA A 15 10.35 1.69 1.19
C ALA A 15 11.47 2.60 0.67
N GLU A 16 12.49 2.03 0.02
CA GLU A 16 13.55 2.79 -0.65
C GLU A 16 12.97 3.67 -1.77
N MET A 17 12.19 3.08 -2.68
CA MET A 17 11.58 3.83 -3.79
C MET A 17 10.64 4.94 -3.30
N LEU A 18 9.79 4.64 -2.33
CA LEU A 18 8.84 5.60 -1.80
C LEU A 18 9.54 6.73 -1.05
N SER A 19 10.61 6.41 -0.31
CA SER A 19 11.40 7.42 0.42
C SER A 19 12.03 8.43 -0.53
N ASP A 20 12.54 7.96 -1.67
CA ASP A 20 13.10 8.81 -2.72
C ASP A 20 12.02 9.68 -3.38
N ASP A 21 10.85 9.12 -3.69
CA ASP A 21 9.74 9.85 -4.33
C ASP A 21 9.15 10.95 -3.45
N VAL A 22 8.95 10.66 -2.16
CA VAL A 22 8.33 11.61 -1.22
C VAL A 22 9.34 12.54 -0.55
N GLY A 23 10.64 12.29 -0.74
CA GLY A 23 11.73 13.06 -0.15
C GLY A 23 11.76 12.98 1.39
N ALA A 24 11.27 11.89 1.97
CA ALA A 24 11.20 11.66 3.41
C ALA A 24 11.42 10.18 3.73
N PHE A 25 11.83 9.88 4.95
CA PHE A 25 12.04 8.49 5.37
C PHE A 25 10.71 7.75 5.51
N VAL A 26 10.58 6.63 4.79
CA VAL A 26 9.49 5.67 4.93
C VAL A 26 10.04 4.36 5.52
N PRO A 27 9.50 3.87 6.64
CA PRO A 27 9.93 2.59 7.22
C PRO A 27 9.37 1.40 6.40
N SER A 28 10.14 0.34 6.22
CA SER A 28 9.67 -0.86 5.52
C SER A 28 8.56 -1.59 6.26
N GLU A 29 8.49 -1.45 7.59
CA GLU A 29 7.38 -1.98 8.40
C GLU A 29 6.03 -1.35 8.04
N PHE A 30 6.02 -0.10 7.55
CA PHE A 30 4.80 0.51 7.03
C PHE A 30 4.37 -0.14 5.71
N CYS A 31 5.33 -0.45 4.83
CA CYS A 31 5.06 -1.13 3.57
C CYS A 31 4.55 -2.55 3.81
N ASP A 32 5.19 -3.30 4.72
CA ASP A 32 4.74 -4.62 5.17
C ASP A 32 3.30 -4.58 5.69
N LEU A 33 2.97 -3.61 6.55
CA LEU A 33 1.63 -3.45 7.11
C LEU A 33 0.60 -3.22 6.00
N VAL A 34 0.89 -2.35 5.03
CA VAL A 34 -0.01 -2.08 3.89
C VAL A 34 -0.23 -3.34 3.07
N ILE A 35 0.82 -4.06 2.69
CA ILE A 35 0.75 -5.26 1.84
C ILE A 35 -0.02 -6.38 2.56
N ALA A 36 0.27 -6.61 3.85
CA ALA A 36 -0.41 -7.62 4.64
C ALA A 36 -1.90 -7.31 4.81
N THR A 37 -2.23 -6.05 5.08
CA THR A 37 -3.63 -5.63 5.27
C THR A 37 -4.40 -5.66 3.94
N GLU A 38 -3.76 -5.27 2.84
CA GLU A 38 -4.32 -5.35 1.50
C GLU A 38 -4.72 -6.77 1.12
N ARG A 39 -3.82 -7.74 1.36
CA ARG A 39 -4.07 -9.16 1.12
C ARG A 39 -5.33 -9.62 1.85
N GLN A 40 -5.46 -9.30 3.13
CA GLN A 40 -6.64 -9.63 3.93
C GLN A 40 -7.91 -8.99 3.36
N VAL A 41 -7.87 -7.70 2.98
CA VAL A 41 -9.04 -7.01 2.41
C VAL A 41 -9.49 -7.65 1.10
N ARG A 42 -8.57 -8.03 0.21
CA ARG A 42 -8.93 -8.71 -1.04
C ARG A 42 -9.58 -10.06 -0.78
N GLU A 43 -9.08 -10.82 0.19
CA GLU A 43 -9.65 -12.10 0.60
C GLU A 43 -11.06 -11.93 1.19
N ASP A 44 -11.26 -10.97 2.09
CA ASP A 44 -12.53 -10.74 2.77
C ASP A 44 -13.62 -10.22 1.82
N VAL A 45 -13.26 -9.33 0.90
CA VAL A 45 -14.19 -8.71 -0.04
C VAL A 45 -14.44 -9.60 -1.26
N GLY A 46 -13.50 -10.51 -1.59
CA GLY A 46 -13.55 -11.33 -2.79
C GLY A 46 -13.35 -10.53 -4.08
N ASP A 47 -12.62 -9.41 -4.01
CA ASP A 47 -12.34 -8.53 -5.16
C ASP A 47 -10.84 -8.41 -5.39
N ALA A 48 -10.29 -9.41 -6.08
CA ALA A 48 -8.85 -9.51 -6.34
C ALA A 48 -8.32 -8.36 -7.21
N ASP A 49 -9.15 -7.73 -8.04
CA ASP A 49 -8.72 -6.73 -9.01
C ASP A 49 -9.05 -5.29 -8.58
N MET A 50 -9.41 -5.08 -7.30
CA MET A 50 -9.70 -3.75 -6.74
C MET A 50 -8.60 -2.74 -7.04
N ASP A 51 -9.01 -1.56 -7.53
CA ASP A 51 -8.11 -0.45 -7.84
C ASP A 51 -7.45 0.12 -6.58
N HIS A 52 -6.26 0.71 -6.75
CA HIS A 52 -5.47 1.22 -5.63
C HIS A 52 -6.16 2.37 -4.90
N ALA A 53 -6.93 3.21 -5.59
CA ALA A 53 -7.66 4.31 -4.95
C ALA A 53 -8.70 3.76 -3.96
N ALA A 54 -9.55 2.83 -4.40
CA ALA A 54 -10.54 2.20 -3.52
C ALA A 54 -9.87 1.39 -2.39
N MET A 55 -8.76 0.70 -2.69
CA MET A 55 -8.01 -0.04 -1.68
C MET A 55 -7.41 0.90 -0.62
N ALA A 56 -6.76 1.99 -1.04
CA ALA A 56 -6.13 2.94 -0.13
C ALA A 56 -7.12 3.57 0.84
N GLU A 57 -8.32 3.95 0.38
CA GLU A 57 -9.37 4.49 1.26
C GLU A 57 -9.85 3.44 2.27
N ARG A 58 -9.98 2.16 1.86
CA ARG A 58 -10.36 1.07 2.77
C ARG A 58 -9.29 0.80 3.82
N LEU A 59 -8.03 0.74 3.40
CA LEU A 59 -6.89 0.54 4.29
C LEU A 59 -6.76 1.70 5.27
N MET A 60 -6.95 2.95 4.82
CA MET A 60 -6.96 4.10 5.71
C MET A 60 -8.06 3.96 6.78
N ALA A 61 -9.29 3.59 6.40
CA ALA A 61 -10.36 3.39 7.37
C ALA A 61 -10.05 2.29 8.40
N ILE A 62 -9.34 1.23 8.00
CA ILE A 62 -8.85 0.18 8.91
C ILE A 62 -7.79 0.76 9.85
N PHE A 63 -6.82 1.50 9.32
CA PHE A 63 -5.74 2.08 10.13
C PHE A 63 -6.23 3.17 11.08
N GLU A 64 -7.25 3.95 10.72
CA GLU A 64 -7.89 4.94 11.59
C GLU A 64 -8.63 4.28 12.75
N ALA A 65 -9.12 3.06 12.58
CA ALA A 65 -9.76 2.29 13.63
C ALA A 65 -8.77 1.70 14.64
N ASP A 66 -7.47 1.64 14.31
CA ASP A 66 -6.41 1.20 15.22
C ASP A 66 -5.77 2.40 15.95
N PRO A 67 -6.01 2.57 17.27
CA PRO A 67 -5.45 3.68 18.04
C PRO A 67 -3.91 3.62 18.20
N GLN A 68 -3.26 2.51 17.83
CA GLN A 68 -1.81 2.37 17.88
C GLN A 68 -1.11 2.96 16.65
N LEU A 69 -1.84 3.19 15.55
CA LEU A 69 -1.29 3.73 14.33
C LEU A 69 -1.35 5.27 14.32
N PRO A 70 -0.28 5.96 13.89
CA PRO A 70 -0.22 7.43 13.90
C PRO A 70 -0.96 8.05 12.70
N THR A 71 -2.21 7.67 12.46
CA THR A 71 -3.06 8.23 11.38
C THR A 71 -3.44 9.69 11.66
N GLN A 72 -3.72 10.02 12.92
CA GLN A 72 -4.14 11.36 13.37
C GLN A 72 -3.05 12.43 13.29
N THR A 73 -1.77 12.03 13.18
CA THR A 73 -0.66 12.98 13.03
C THR A 73 -0.36 13.32 11.56
N GLY A 74 -1.06 12.66 10.62
CA GLY A 74 -0.79 12.76 9.19
C GLY A 74 0.44 11.98 8.73
N ALA A 75 1.04 11.15 9.60
CA ALA A 75 2.19 10.31 9.24
C ALA A 75 1.79 9.17 8.29
N ILE A 76 0.56 8.68 8.41
CA ILE A 76 -0.05 7.73 7.48
C ILE A 76 -1.18 8.47 6.76
N THR A 77 -1.16 8.43 5.43
CA THR A 77 -2.18 9.08 4.59
C THR A 77 -2.63 8.13 3.49
N PRO A 78 -3.84 8.31 2.92
CA PRO A 78 -4.28 7.50 1.79
C PRO A 78 -3.36 7.63 0.57
N MET A 79 -2.68 8.77 0.42
CA MET A 79 -1.69 8.96 -0.64
C MET A 79 -0.48 8.04 -0.46
N LEU A 80 0.09 7.99 0.75
CA LEU A 80 1.22 7.09 1.01
C LEU A 80 0.83 5.62 0.83
N ILE A 81 -0.37 5.23 1.27
CA ILE A 81 -0.88 3.88 1.07
C ILE A 81 -1.02 3.56 -0.42
N PHE A 82 -1.58 4.48 -1.21
CA PHE A 82 -1.72 4.34 -2.65
C PHE A 82 -0.36 4.09 -3.33
N GLU A 83 0.65 4.87 -2.98
CA GLU A 83 1.98 4.73 -3.58
C GLU A 83 2.66 3.41 -3.19
N VAL A 84 2.47 2.92 -1.96
CA VAL A 84 2.95 1.57 -1.59
C VAL A 84 2.32 0.50 -2.48
N LEU A 85 1.01 0.57 -2.72
CA LEU A 85 0.32 -0.40 -3.58
C LEU A 85 0.78 -0.33 -5.04
N HIS A 86 1.08 0.88 -5.52
CA HIS A 86 1.64 1.09 -6.85
C HIS A 86 3.04 0.48 -6.97
N TRP A 87 3.93 0.78 -6.03
CA TRP A 87 5.28 0.23 -6.02
C TRP A 87 5.32 -1.29 -5.81
N GLU A 88 4.35 -1.86 -5.09
CA GLU A 88 4.19 -3.31 -5.00
C GLU A 88 3.90 -3.95 -6.37
N ASP A 89 3.08 -3.31 -7.21
CA ASP A 89 2.79 -3.79 -8.56
C ASP A 89 4.04 -3.78 -9.44
N GLU A 90 4.83 -2.70 -9.36
CA GLU A 90 6.09 -2.57 -10.09
C GLU A 90 7.10 -3.63 -9.62
N PHE A 91 7.23 -3.85 -8.31
CA PHE A 91 8.08 -4.90 -7.75
C PHE A 91 7.67 -6.28 -8.25
N ARG A 92 6.38 -6.63 -8.16
CA ARG A 92 5.84 -7.90 -8.65
C ARG A 92 6.06 -8.08 -10.14
N ALA A 93 5.88 -7.03 -10.94
CA ALA A 93 6.15 -7.08 -12.38
C ALA A 93 7.62 -7.40 -12.67
N MET A 94 8.56 -6.76 -11.97
CA MET A 94 9.99 -7.03 -12.10
C MET A 94 10.37 -8.44 -11.61
N ALA A 95 9.70 -8.94 -10.56
CA ALA A 95 9.86 -10.29 -10.04
C ALA A 95 9.23 -11.38 -10.94
N GLY A 96 8.56 -10.99 -12.03
CA GLY A 96 7.94 -11.92 -12.98
C GLY A 96 6.55 -12.43 -12.56
N THR A 97 5.91 -11.78 -11.58
CA THR A 97 4.59 -12.13 -11.05
C THR A 97 3.61 -10.95 -11.10
N PRO A 98 3.44 -10.27 -12.25
CA PRO A 98 2.56 -9.11 -12.35
C PRO A 98 1.13 -9.49 -11.95
N ARG A 99 0.47 -8.64 -11.14
CA ARG A 99 -0.95 -8.77 -10.82
C ARG A 99 -1.81 -7.88 -11.70
N THR A 100 -3.08 -8.25 -11.84
CA THR A 100 -4.06 -7.43 -12.57
C THR A 100 -4.81 -6.57 -11.56
N VAL A 101 -4.71 -5.26 -11.71
CA VAL A 101 -5.42 -4.26 -10.90
C VAL A 101 -6.21 -3.35 -11.84
N ARG A 102 -7.47 -3.07 -11.49
CA ARG A 102 -8.27 -2.11 -12.25
C ARG A 102 -7.63 -0.71 -12.16
N PRO A 103 -7.66 0.08 -13.23
CA PRO A 103 -7.12 1.43 -13.19
C PRO A 103 -7.91 2.30 -12.21
N SER A 104 -7.20 3.01 -11.35
CA SER A 104 -7.78 4.02 -10.46
C SER A 104 -8.37 5.19 -11.27
N PRO A 105 -9.40 5.89 -10.75
CA PRO A 105 -9.95 7.08 -11.41
C PRO A 105 -8.88 8.17 -11.61
N PRO A 106 -8.78 8.80 -12.80
CA PRO A 106 -7.72 9.77 -13.11
C PRO A 106 -7.86 11.08 -12.31
N ASP A 107 -9.06 11.36 -11.80
CA ASP A 107 -9.40 12.51 -10.97
C ASP A 107 -9.42 12.18 -9.48
N TRP A 108 -9.02 10.96 -9.09
CA TRP A 108 -8.94 10.61 -7.67
C TRP A 108 -8.04 11.59 -6.92
N ARG A 109 -8.54 12.04 -5.79
CA ARG A 109 -7.82 12.82 -4.80
C ARG A 109 -8.15 12.18 -3.45
N PRO A 110 -7.13 11.84 -2.64
CA PRO A 110 -7.38 11.28 -1.33
C PRO A 110 -8.21 12.28 -0.53
N ALA A 111 -9.10 11.78 0.32
CA ALA A 111 -9.78 12.63 1.29
C ALA A 111 -8.70 13.39 2.08
N ARG A 112 -8.82 14.72 2.19
CA ARG A 112 -7.93 15.49 3.06
C ARG A 112 -8.21 15.03 4.49
N GLY A 113 -7.26 14.31 5.08
CA GLY A 113 -7.31 13.95 6.51
C GLY A 113 -7.68 15.19 7.30
N SER A 114 -8.71 15.07 8.15
CA SER A 114 -9.22 16.16 8.97
C SER A 114 -8.33 16.44 10.18
#